data_AF-A0A1H2X205-F1
#
_entry.id   AF-A0A1H2X205-F1
#
_cell.length_a   1.000
_cell.length_b   1.000
_cell.length_c   1.000
_cell.angle_alpha   90.00
_cell.angle_beta   90.00
_cell.angle_gamma   90.00
#
_symmetry.space_group_name_H-M   'P 1'
#
loop_
_entity.id
_entity.type
_entity.pdbx_description
1 polymer ?
#
loop_
_entity_poly.entity_id
_entity_poly.type
_entity_poly.pdbx_seq_one_letter_code
_entity_poly.pdbx_strand_id
1 'polypeptide(L)' 'MYLHNDKELFNDIVALTAERIGQAQDIVEKDYYVTMILRKLSACEYPVCFKGGTNTEFSKMPSF' A
#
# COMPACT_ATOMS: atom_id res chain seq x y z
N MET A 1 -11.22 6.57 7.41
CA MET A 1 -12.09 5.84 6.45
C MET A 1 -11.19 5.05 5.50
N TYR A 2 -11.59 3.85 5.10
CA TYR A 2 -10.85 3.02 4.13
C TYR A 2 -11.58 3.05 2.78
N LEU A 3 -10.83 3.19 1.68
CA LEU A 3 -11.41 3.27 0.33
C LEU A 3 -12.14 1.97 -0.04
N HIS A 4 -11.58 0.82 0.31
CA HIS A 4 -12.16 -0.51 0.09
C HIS A 4 -13.50 -0.77 0.82
N ASN A 5 -13.95 0.14 1.69
CA ASN A 5 -15.27 0.01 2.33
C ASN A 5 -16.41 0.32 1.35
N ASP A 6 -16.14 1.08 0.29
CA ASP A 6 -17.06 1.34 -0.80
C ASP A 6 -16.53 0.63 -2.05
N LYS A 7 -17.12 -0.52 -2.39
CA LYS A 7 -16.60 -1.39 -3.45
C LYS A 7 -16.73 -0.77 -4.83
N GLU A 8 -17.80 -0.02 -5.10
CA GLU A 8 -18.01 0.60 -6.41
C GLU A 8 -16.97 1.70 -6.61
N LEU A 9 -16.86 2.63 -5.65
CA LEU A 9 -15.85 3.68 -5.70
C LEU A 9 -14.43 3.13 -5.71
N PHE A 10 -14.16 2.06 -4.95
CA PHE A 10 -12.84 1.44 -4.93
C PHE A 10 -12.45 0.90 -6.31
N ASN A 11 -13.35 0.18 -6.98
CA ASN A 11 -13.09 -0.38 -8.30
C ASN A 11 -12.88 0.73 -9.34
N ASP A 12 -13.68 1.78 -9.30
CA ASP A 12 -13.54 2.93 -10.21
C ASP A 12 -12.19 3.61 -10.04
N ILE A 13 -11.76 3.85 -8.80
CA ILE A 13 -10.47 4.49 -8.52
C ILE A 13 -9.29 3.57 -8.89
N VAL A 14 -9.39 2.26 -8.65
CA VAL A 14 -8.36 1.30 -9.08
C VAL A 14 -8.23 1.30 -10.61
N ALA A 15 -9.35 1.26 -11.33
CA ALA A 15 -9.36 1.29 -12.79
C ALA A 15 -8.75 2.58 -13.35
N LEU A 16 -9.19 3.74 -12.86
CA LEU A 16 -8.66 5.06 -13.29
C LEU A 16 -7.17 5.21 -12.97
N THR A 17 -6.74 4.72 -11.81
CA THR A 17 -5.33 4.78 -11.41
C THR A 17 -4.48 3.89 -12.31
N ALA A 18 -4.91 2.65 -12.53
CA ALA A 18 -4.25 1.68 -13.40
C ALA A 18 -4.08 2.22 -14.83
N GLU A 19 -5.13 2.82 -15.39
CA GLU A 19 -5.09 3.49 -16.69
C GLU A 19 -4.08 4.64 -16.70
N ARG A 20 -4.14 5.52 -15.70
CA ARG A 20 -3.29 6.72 -15.61
C ARG A 20 -1.80 6.38 -15.51
N ILE A 21 -1.44 5.32 -14.79
CA ILE A 21 -0.04 4.94 -14.56
C ILE A 21 0.44 3.83 -15.52
N GLY A 22 -0.44 3.33 -16.40
CA GLY A 22 -0.13 2.26 -17.34
C GLY A 22 0.22 0.93 -16.67
N GLN A 23 -0.42 0.60 -15.55
CA GLN A 23 -0.22 -0.65 -14.81
C GLN A 23 -1.48 -1.49 -14.83
N ALA A 24 -1.35 -2.78 -14.50
CA ALA A 24 -2.50 -3.65 -14.34
C ALA A 24 -3.26 -3.33 -13.04
N GLN A 25 -4.59 -3.48 -13.07
CA GLN A 25 -5.46 -3.15 -11.92
C GLN A 25 -5.13 -3.97 -10.68
N ASP A 26 -4.76 -5.23 -10.85
CA ASP A 26 -4.35 -6.14 -9.77
C ASP A 26 -3.05 -5.67 -9.07
N ILE A 27 -2.13 -5.04 -9.79
CA ILE A 27 -0.94 -4.40 -9.21
C ILE A 27 -1.34 -3.22 -8.31
N VAL A 28 -2.23 -2.35 -8.80
CA VAL A 28 -2.70 -1.18 -8.05
C VAL A 28 -3.47 -1.60 -6.79
N GLU A 29 -4.37 -2.59 -6.93
CA GLU A 29 -5.14 -3.14 -5.82
C GLU A 29 -4.21 -3.77 -4.77
N LYS A 30 -3.24 -4.57 -5.21
CA LYS A 30 -2.24 -5.19 -4.33
C LYS A 30 -1.47 -4.12 -3.56
N ASP A 31 -0.97 -3.09 -4.23
CA ASP A 31 -0.18 -2.02 -3.61
C ASP A 31 -1.01 -1.21 -2.60
N TYR A 32 -2.30 -1.00 -2.86
CA TYR A 32 -3.23 -0.41 -1.89
C TYR A 32 -3.31 -1.24 -0.59
N TYR A 33 -3.53 -2.55 -0.69
CA TYR A 33 -3.63 -3.42 0.50
C TYR A 33 -2.29 -3.57 1.22
N VAL A 34 -1.17 -3.70 0.48
CA VAL A 34 0.17 -3.73 1.07
C VAL A 34 0.40 -2.46 1.88
N THR A 35 0.13 -1.28 1.31
CA THR A 35 0.31 0.01 2.00
C THR A 35 -0.53 0.08 3.27
N MET A 36 -1.77 -0.41 3.26
CA MET A 36 -2.57 -0.46 4.48
C MET A 36 -2.00 -1.39 5.54
N ILE A 37 -1.51 -2.56 5.16
CA ILE A 37 -0.90 -3.53 6.09
C ILE A 37 0.34 -2.90 6.70
N LEU A 38 1.20 -2.27 5.89
CA LEU A 38 2.37 -1.53 6.36
C LEU A 38 1.99 -0.44 7.36
N ARG A 39 0.94 0.34 7.08
CA ARG A 39 0.43 1.37 7.99
C ARG A 39 -0.08 0.79 9.32
N LYS A 40 -0.70 -0.38 9.31
CA LYS A 40 -1.14 -1.06 10.53
C LYS A 40 0.05 -1.61 11.32
N LEU A 41 1.03 -2.19 10.63
CA LEU A 41 2.24 -2.73 11.25
C LEU A 41 3.11 -1.62 11.84
N SER A 42 3.20 -0.46 11.20
CA SER A 42 3.95 0.70 11.73
C SER A 42 3.36 1.26 13.02
N ALA A 43 2.08 1.01 13.30
CA ALA A 43 1.41 1.39 14.54
C ALA A 43 1.50 0.32 15.63
N CYS A 44 2.13 -0.82 15.35
CA CYS A 44 2.31 -1.91 16.31
C CYS A 44 3.57 -1.65 17.16
N GLU A 45 3.48 -1.90 18.46
CA GLU A 45 4.62 -1.79 19.39
C GLU A 45 5.65 -2.93 19.20
N TYR A 46 5.28 -3.98 18.48
CA TYR A 46 6.18 -5.08 18.19
C TYR A 46 7.23 -4.67 17.14
N PRO A 47 8.52 -4.97 17.32
CA PRO A 47 9.54 -4.67 16.33
C PRO A 47 9.31 -5.48 15.05
N VAL A 48 8.84 -4.81 14.00
CA VAL A 48 8.61 -5.40 12.67
C VAL A 48 9.73 -4.99 11.74
N CYS A 49 10.43 -5.98 11.17
CA CYS A 49 11.40 -5.78 10.09
C CYS A 49 10.87 -6.42 8.80
N PHE A 50 10.71 -5.63 7.74
CA PHE A 50 10.36 -6.15 6.43
C PHE A 50 11.58 -6.79 5.78
N LYS A 51 11.43 -8.01 5.26
CA LYS A 51 12.45 -8.70 4.45
C LYS A 51 11.90 -8.91 3.04
N GLY A 52 12.69 -8.56 2.02
CA GLY A 52 12.34 -8.70 0.60
C GLY A 52 13.49 -8.24 -0.31
N GLY A 53 13.32 -8.36 -1.63
CA GLY A 53 14.32 -7.93 -2.64
C GLY A 53 14.62 -6.42 -2.63
N THR A 54 13.77 -5.63 -1.97
CA THR A 54 13.91 -4.19 -1.73
C THR A 54 14.80 -3.92 -0.50
N ASN A 55 15.97 -4.55 -0.43
CA ASN A 55 16.98 -4.28 0.60
C ASN A 55 17.88 -3.12 0.19
N THR A 56 17.34 -1.93 -0.07
CA THR A 56 18.11 -0.69 -0.08
C THR A 56 17.15 0.48 0.14
N GLU A 57 17.42 1.33 1.14
CA GLU A 57 16.78 2.63 1.43
C GLU A 57 15.61 2.74 2.44
N PHE A 58 15.23 1.70 3.20
CA PHE A 58 14.31 1.90 4.34
C PHE A 58 14.99 2.40 5.64
N SER A 59 16.25 2.86 5.60
CA SER A 59 16.98 3.34 6.79
C SER A 59 16.80 4.84 7.10
N LYS A 60 15.89 5.56 6.43
CA LYS A 60 15.76 7.02 6.56
C LYS A 60 14.31 7.53 6.71
N MET A 61 13.41 6.77 7.32
CA MET A 61 12.20 7.41 7.85
C MET A 61 12.53 8.05 9.20
N PRO A 62 12.35 9.38 9.36
CA PRO A 62 12.51 10.02 10.65
C PRO A 62 11.42 9.52 11.58
N SER A 63 11.80 9.31 12.84
CA SER A 63 10.89 9.10 13.95
C SER A 63 9.87 10.25 13.97
N PHE A 64 8.58 9.94 13.87
CA PHE A 64 7.52 10.89 14.21
C PHE A 64 7.49 11.13 15.72
#